data_AF-A0A2E6Y976-F1
#
_entry.id   AF-A0A2E6Y976-F1
#
_cell.length_a   1.000
_cell.length_b   1.000
_cell.length_c   1.000
_cell.angle_alpha   90.00
_cell.angle_beta   90.00
_cell.angle_gamma   90.00
#
_symmetry.space_group_name_H-M   'P 1'
#
loop_
_entity.id
_entity.type
_entity.pdbx_description
1 polymer ?
#
loop_
_entity_poly.entity_id
_entity_poly.type
_entity_poly.pdbx_seq_one_letter_code
_entity_poly.pdbx_strand_id
1 'polypeptide(L)'
;MTLSIDEIEARRRQSGVNVLDLCSASGVVISHYARLRDGVNQPRPATLSSLSIALRRLAGGTPANDGGALQLYRLSVALCALHAGADPEQVLAQDPTRRASANREWMAAAQIRRRALYIAHVCCGVSQAVLAKVAGMTPAAVSLTIRAIEDARGDNDDDAIGVIERVMQLDT
;
A
#
# COMPACT_ATOMS: atom_id res chain seq x y z
N MET A 1 -2.90 -10.82 1.95
CA MET A 1 -1.55 -11.28 1.52
C MET A 1 -1.18 -10.69 0.17
N THR A 2 0.02 -10.16 0.11
CA THR A 2 0.71 -9.75 -1.13
C THR A 2 1.36 -10.98 -1.72
N LEU A 3 1.05 -11.29 -2.97
CA LEU A 3 1.59 -12.46 -3.67
C LEU A 3 3.01 -12.17 -4.18
N SER A 4 3.84 -13.21 -4.27
CA SER A 4 5.12 -13.14 -4.97
C SER A 4 4.91 -12.98 -6.48
N ILE A 5 5.95 -12.57 -7.22
CA ILE A 5 5.85 -12.40 -8.66
C ILE A 5 5.51 -13.71 -9.39
N ASP A 6 6.02 -14.84 -8.88
CA ASP A 6 5.77 -16.16 -9.44
C ASP A 6 4.34 -16.63 -9.18
N GLU A 7 3.82 -16.38 -7.97
CA GLU A 7 2.42 -16.64 -7.62
C GLU A 7 1.45 -15.80 -8.47
N ILE A 8 1.79 -14.53 -8.70
CA ILE A 8 1.02 -13.63 -9.58
C ILE A 8 0.99 -14.20 -11.00
N GLU A 9 2.14 -14.60 -11.56
CA GLU A 9 2.22 -15.14 -12.91
C GLU A 9 1.48 -16.48 -13.04
N ALA A 10 1.63 -17.39 -12.06
CA ALA A 10 0.92 -18.66 -12.03
C ALA A 10 -0.60 -18.44 -12.01
N ARG A 11 -1.10 -17.58 -11.13
CA ARG A 11 -2.53 -17.29 -11.01
C ARG A 11 -3.07 -16.54 -12.21
N ARG A 12 -2.28 -15.63 -12.81
CA ARG A 12 -2.62 -14.96 -14.07
C ARG A 12 -2.88 -15.97 -15.19
N ARG A 13 -1.97 -16.94 -15.36
CA ARG A 13 -2.11 -18.01 -16.38
C ARG A 13 -3.34 -18.88 -16.13
N GLN A 14 -3.54 -19.31 -14.89
CA GLN A 14 -4.71 -20.12 -14.51
C GLN A 14 -6.04 -19.40 -14.77
N SER A 15 -6.07 -18.09 -14.56
CA SER A 15 -7.27 -17.26 -14.73
C SER A 15 -7.46 -16.75 -16.17
N GLY A 16 -6.55 -17.10 -17.09
CA GLY A 16 -6.59 -16.63 -18.49
C GLY A 16 -6.40 -15.12 -18.67
N VAL A 17 -5.91 -14.41 -17.65
CA VAL A 17 -5.75 -12.95 -17.70
C VAL A 17 -4.57 -12.57 -18.59
N ASN A 18 -4.78 -11.67 -19.56
CA ASN A 18 -3.69 -11.18 -20.42
C ASN A 18 -2.71 -10.32 -19.62
N VAL A 19 -1.41 -10.43 -19.92
CA VAL A 19 -0.36 -9.63 -19.29
C VAL A 19 -0.53 -8.12 -19.55
N LEU A 20 -1.01 -7.74 -20.74
CA LEU A 20 -1.30 -6.34 -21.10
C LEU A 20 -2.41 -5.78 -20.21
N ASP A 21 -3.49 -6.54 -20.02
CA ASP A 21 -4.62 -6.13 -19.17
C ASP A 21 -4.20 -6.02 -17.72
N LEU A 22 -3.41 -6.98 -17.22
CA LEU A 22 -2.86 -6.94 -15.87
C LEU A 22 -2.00 -5.69 -15.65
N CYS A 23 -1.04 -5.43 -16.55
CA CYS A 23 -0.14 -4.28 -16.49
C CYS A 23 -0.90 -2.94 -16.56
N SER A 24 -1.86 -2.85 -17.47
CA SER A 24 -2.73 -1.68 -17.63
C SER A 24 -3.54 -1.43 -16.35
N ALA A 25 -4.17 -2.46 -15.81
CA ALA A 25 -4.99 -2.37 -14.60
C ALA A 25 -4.17 -2.06 -13.34
N SER A 26 -2.92 -2.52 -13.26
CA SER A 26 -2.03 -2.28 -12.11
C SER A 26 -1.20 -0.99 -12.25
N GLY A 27 -1.19 -0.35 -13.41
CA GLY A 27 -0.30 0.79 -13.71
C GLY A 27 1.18 0.41 -13.81
N VAL A 28 1.50 -0.88 -13.99
CA VAL A 28 2.89 -1.37 -14.12
C VAL A 28 3.24 -1.45 -15.61
N VAL A 29 4.40 -0.94 -16.00
CA VAL A 29 4.85 -1.00 -17.40
C VAL A 29 5.19 -2.43 -17.79
N ILE A 30 4.78 -2.88 -18.98
CA ILE A 30 4.95 -4.27 -19.43
C ILE A 30 6.42 -4.74 -19.44
N SER A 31 7.34 -3.86 -19.86
CA SER A 31 8.78 -4.17 -19.85
C SER A 31 9.32 -4.32 -18.43
N HIS A 32 8.79 -3.54 -17.48
CA HIS A 32 9.13 -3.68 -16.07
C HIS A 32 8.58 -4.99 -15.50
N TYR A 33 7.35 -5.36 -15.82
CA TYR A 33 6.77 -6.66 -15.43
C TYR A 33 7.62 -7.82 -15.93
N ALA A 34 8.04 -7.80 -17.20
CA ALA A 34 8.93 -8.83 -17.77
C ALA A 34 10.24 -8.94 -16.97
N ARG A 35 10.88 -7.81 -16.63
CA ARG A 35 12.10 -7.80 -15.81
C ARG A 35 11.89 -8.34 -14.38
N LEU A 36 10.73 -8.10 -13.79
CA LEU A 36 10.38 -8.65 -12.47
C LEU A 36 10.20 -10.18 -12.55
N ARG A 37 9.45 -10.65 -13.56
CA ARG A 37 9.22 -12.08 -13.81
C ARG A 37 10.53 -12.83 -14.10
N ASP A 38 11.41 -12.21 -14.86
CA ASP A 38 12.69 -12.82 -15.25
C ASP A 38 13.76 -12.68 -14.15
N GLY A 39 13.41 -12.15 -12.97
CA GLY A 39 14.31 -11.99 -11.83
C GLY A 39 15.39 -10.93 -11.99
N VAL A 40 15.35 -10.14 -13.07
CA VAL A 40 16.33 -9.08 -13.35
C VAL A 40 16.25 -7.96 -12.33
N ASN A 41 15.04 -7.66 -11.86
CA ASN A 41 14.78 -6.63 -10.86
C ASN A 41 14.04 -7.24 -9.67
N GLN A 42 14.41 -6.85 -8.45
CA GLN A 42 13.67 -7.23 -7.26
C GLN A 42 12.33 -6.47 -7.20
N PRO A 43 11.19 -7.16 -7.01
CA PRO A 43 9.89 -6.50 -6.96
C PRO A 43 9.71 -5.73 -5.65
N ARG A 44 9.24 -4.49 -5.76
CA ARG A 44 8.84 -3.69 -4.58
C ARG A 44 7.49 -4.18 -4.02
N PRO A 45 7.27 -4.14 -2.69
CA PRO A 45 6.01 -4.57 -2.08
C PRO A 45 4.77 -3.86 -2.64
N ALA A 46 4.82 -2.54 -2.88
CA ALA A 46 3.71 -1.80 -3.47
C ALA A 46 3.40 -2.23 -4.90
N THR A 47 4.42 -2.59 -5.68
CA THR A 47 4.25 -3.15 -7.03
C THR A 47 3.55 -4.49 -6.98
N LEU A 48 3.97 -5.39 -6.08
CA LEU A 48 3.32 -6.69 -5.88
C LEU A 48 1.88 -6.55 -5.41
N SER A 49 1.60 -5.61 -4.49
CA SER A 49 0.23 -5.33 -4.05
C SER A 49 -0.63 -4.82 -5.20
N SER A 50 -0.13 -3.88 -6.00
CA SER A 50 -0.85 -3.33 -7.16
C SER A 50 -1.16 -4.40 -8.21
N LEU A 51 -0.20 -5.27 -8.53
CA LEU A 51 -0.41 -6.42 -9.42
C LEU A 51 -1.41 -7.42 -8.83
N SER A 52 -1.29 -7.74 -7.54
CA SER A 52 -2.20 -8.66 -6.84
C SER A 52 -3.64 -8.15 -6.86
N ILE A 53 -3.85 -6.86 -6.57
CA ILE A 53 -5.16 -6.21 -6.60
C ILE A 53 -5.74 -6.23 -8.02
N ALA A 54 -4.95 -5.84 -9.02
CA ALA A 54 -5.37 -5.85 -10.42
C ALA A 54 -5.75 -7.25 -10.89
N LEU A 55 -4.94 -8.26 -10.54
CA LEU A 55 -5.21 -9.66 -10.89
C LEU A 55 -6.52 -10.15 -10.28
N ARG A 56 -6.79 -9.89 -9.00
CA ARG A 56 -8.07 -10.28 -8.37
C ARG A 56 -9.26 -9.66 -9.08
N ARG A 57 -9.16 -8.37 -9.43
CA ARG A 57 -10.21 -7.66 -10.15
C ARG A 57 -10.49 -8.26 -11.53
N LEU A 58 -9.43 -8.60 -12.28
CA LEU A 58 -9.55 -9.15 -13.63
C LEU A 58 -9.98 -10.61 -13.65
N ALA A 59 -9.55 -11.41 -12.68
CA ALA A 59 -9.89 -12.82 -12.57
C ALA A 59 -11.31 -13.09 -12.03
N GLY A 60 -12.15 -12.05 -11.90
CA GLY A 60 -13.50 -12.18 -11.33
C GLY A 60 -13.54 -12.59 -9.86
N GLY A 61 -12.43 -12.43 -9.14
CA GLY A 61 -12.35 -12.71 -7.71
C GLY A 61 -13.00 -11.61 -6.86
N THR A 62 -13.01 -11.81 -5.54
CA THR A 62 -13.45 -10.78 -4.58
C THR A 62 -12.72 -9.46 -4.89
N PRO A 63 -13.44 -8.32 -4.97
CA PRO A 63 -12.82 -7.03 -5.26
C PRO A 63 -11.70 -6.71 -4.26
N ALA A 64 -10.86 -5.73 -4.60
CA ALA A 64 -9.95 -5.10 -3.64
C ALA A 64 -10.70 -4.83 -2.31
N ASN A 65 -9.98 -4.75 -1.19
CA ASN A 65 -10.60 -4.58 0.14
C ASN A 65 -11.16 -3.16 0.37
N ASP A 66 -11.71 -2.57 -0.69
CA ASP A 66 -12.16 -1.20 -0.82
C ASP A 66 -13.45 -0.95 -0.02
N GLY A 67 -14.26 -1.99 0.21
CA GLY A 67 -15.50 -1.91 1.00
C GLY A 67 -15.28 -1.49 2.46
N GLY A 68 -14.08 -1.72 3.01
CA GLY A 68 -13.67 -1.31 4.35
C GLY A 68 -12.53 -0.28 4.35
N ALA A 69 -12.25 0.38 3.22
CA ALA A 69 -11.04 1.20 3.06
C ALA A 69 -10.91 2.32 4.09
N LEU A 70 -12.01 3.01 4.42
CA LEU A 70 -11.98 4.09 5.41
C LEU A 70 -11.63 3.54 6.80
N GLN A 71 -12.23 2.41 7.19
CA GLN A 71 -11.97 1.74 8.46
C GLN A 71 -10.54 1.22 8.52
N LEU A 72 -10.06 0.56 7.47
CA LEU A 72 -8.68 0.07 7.38
C LEU A 72 -7.67 1.21 7.43
N TYR A 73 -7.94 2.33 6.77
CA TYR A 73 -7.10 3.52 6.86
C TYR A 73 -7.09 4.09 8.29
N ARG A 74 -8.26 4.28 8.91
CA ARG A 74 -8.36 4.79 10.29
C ARG A 74 -7.69 3.86 11.31
N LEU A 75 -7.87 2.55 11.18
CA LEU A 75 -7.21 1.55 12.03
C LEU A 75 -5.69 1.59 11.82
N SER A 76 -5.22 1.69 10.58
CA SER A 76 -3.79 1.86 10.29
C SER A 76 -3.22 3.14 10.91
N VAL A 77 -3.96 4.26 10.85
CA VAL A 77 -3.57 5.51 11.53
C VAL A 77 -3.50 5.32 13.04
N ALA A 78 -4.51 4.70 13.65
CA ALA A 78 -4.55 4.46 15.08
C ALA A 78 -3.38 3.58 15.54
N LEU A 79 -3.08 2.49 14.82
CA LEU A 79 -1.94 1.62 15.12
C LEU A 79 -0.61 2.37 15.03
N CYS A 80 -0.39 3.14 13.95
CA CYS A 80 0.82 3.93 13.81
C CYS A 80 0.94 5.04 14.86
N ALA A 81 -0.16 5.68 15.23
CA ALA A 81 -0.19 6.72 16.25
C ALA A 81 0.12 6.15 17.63
N LEU A 82 -0.55 5.06 18.02
CA LEU A 82 -0.31 4.38 19.30
C LEU A 82 1.14 3.90 19.41
N HIS A 83 1.69 3.31 18.34
CA HIS A 83 3.10 2.90 18.32
C HIS A 83 4.06 4.09 18.46
N ALA A 84 3.69 5.27 17.94
CA ALA A 84 4.48 6.49 18.07
C ALA A 84 4.20 7.27 19.38
N GLY A 85 3.35 6.77 20.27
CA GLY A 85 2.93 7.48 21.48
C GLY A 85 2.10 8.75 21.23
N ALA A 86 1.44 8.82 20.08
CA ALA A 86 0.58 9.94 19.67
C ALA A 86 -0.91 9.59 19.79
N ASP A 87 -1.75 10.61 19.93
CA ASP A 87 -3.21 10.46 19.95
C ASP A 87 -3.77 10.27 18.52
N PRO A 88 -4.39 9.12 18.20
CA PRO A 88 -5.01 8.86 16.90
C PRO A 88 -6.05 9.91 16.49
N GLU A 89 -6.84 10.42 17.43
CA GLU A 89 -7.91 11.38 17.13
C GLU A 89 -7.31 12.70 16.64
N GLN A 90 -6.25 13.17 17.30
CA GLN A 90 -5.53 14.37 16.88
C GLN A 90 -4.88 14.21 15.51
N VAL A 91 -4.31 13.04 15.21
CA VAL A 91 -3.72 12.77 13.88
C VAL A 91 -4.78 12.82 12.78
N LEU A 92 -5.96 12.23 13.03
CA LEU A 92 -7.07 12.20 12.08
C LEU A 92 -7.79 13.56 11.93
N ALA A 93 -7.82 14.37 12.98
CA ALA A 93 -8.43 15.70 12.97
C ALA A 93 -7.66 16.70 12.10
N GLN A 94 -6.38 16.45 11.82
CA GLN A 94 -5.56 17.33 11.01
C GLN A 94 -5.83 17.20 9.51
N ASP A 95 -6.02 18.33 8.84
CA ASP A 95 -6.15 18.40 7.39
C ASP A 95 -4.80 18.07 6.68
N PRO A 96 -4.74 17.02 5.83
CA PRO A 96 -3.55 16.69 5.06
C PRO A 96 -3.19 17.72 3.99
N THR A 97 -4.14 18.55 3.55
CA THR A 97 -3.94 19.50 2.45
C THR A 97 -3.35 20.84 2.92
N ARG A 98 -3.49 21.17 4.21
CA ARG A 98 -3.10 22.46 4.81
C ARG A 98 -1.59 22.77 4.82
N ARG A 99 -0.73 21.82 4.43
CA ARG A 99 0.75 21.95 4.31
C ARG A 99 1.38 22.88 5.35
N ALA A 100 1.34 22.50 6.62
CA ALA A 100 1.92 23.27 7.72
C ALA A 100 3.30 22.72 8.14
N SER A 101 4.28 22.76 7.23
CA SER A 101 5.59 22.12 7.44
C SER A 101 6.43 22.70 8.59
N ALA A 102 6.17 23.94 9.00
CA ALA A 102 6.80 24.56 10.17
C ALA A 102 6.20 24.08 11.50
N ASN A 103 5.03 23.43 11.49
CA ASN A 103 4.39 22.89 12.68
C ASN A 103 4.86 21.45 12.92
N ARG A 104 5.55 21.23 14.05
CA ARG A 104 6.09 19.93 14.43
C ARG A 104 5.03 18.86 14.64
N GLU A 105 3.90 19.20 15.27
CA GLU A 105 2.78 18.27 15.48
C GLU A 105 2.14 17.88 14.16
N TRP A 106 2.01 18.83 13.24
CA TRP A 106 1.51 18.55 11.90
C TRP A 106 2.42 17.62 11.12
N MET A 107 3.74 17.83 11.20
CA MET A 107 4.73 16.97 10.57
C MET A 107 4.74 15.55 11.15
N ALA A 108 4.61 15.42 12.48
CA ALA A 108 4.53 14.11 13.14
C ALA A 108 3.28 13.33 12.69
N ALA A 109 2.11 13.98 12.71
CA ALA A 109 0.86 13.40 12.23
C ALA A 109 0.88 13.11 10.72
N ALA A 110 1.55 13.94 9.91
CA ALA A 110 1.77 13.64 8.49
C ALA A 110 2.60 12.37 8.31
N GLN A 111 3.67 12.18 9.09
CA GLN A 111 4.48 10.95 9.05
C GLN A 111 3.65 9.71 9.40
N ILE A 112 2.83 9.78 10.44
CA ILE A 112 1.92 8.70 10.85
C ILE A 112 0.94 8.36 9.72
N ARG A 113 0.29 9.36 9.12
CA ARG A 113 -0.65 9.16 8.01
C ARG A 113 0.01 8.55 6.78
N ARG A 114 1.25 8.94 6.48
CA ARG A 114 2.03 8.35 5.38
C ARG A 114 2.26 6.85 5.61
N ARG A 115 2.70 6.46 6.81
CA ARG A 115 2.88 5.03 7.17
C ARG A 115 1.57 4.26 7.12
N ALA A 116 0.48 4.85 7.60
CA ALA A 116 -0.84 4.24 7.54
C ALA A 116 -1.33 3.97 6.10
N LEU A 117 -1.05 4.89 5.16
CA LEU A 117 -1.35 4.66 3.74
C LEU A 117 -0.59 3.45 3.18
N TYR A 118 0.68 3.33 3.54
CA TYR A 118 1.50 2.20 3.12
C TYR A 118 0.93 0.88 3.64
N ILE A 119 0.63 0.79 4.93
CA ILE A 119 0.04 -0.42 5.56
C ILE A 119 -1.29 -0.79 4.90
N ALA A 120 -2.21 0.17 4.75
CA ALA A 120 -3.51 -0.10 4.17
C ALA A 120 -3.41 -0.60 2.71
N HIS A 121 -2.43 -0.09 1.95
CA HIS A 121 -2.20 -0.55 0.58
C HIS A 121 -1.48 -1.89 0.51
N VAL A 122 -0.30 -2.00 1.13
CA VAL A 122 0.62 -3.12 0.98
C VAL A 122 0.20 -4.31 1.82
N CYS A 123 -0.24 -4.10 3.05
CA CYS A 123 -0.61 -5.19 3.96
C CYS A 123 -2.08 -5.58 3.78
N CYS A 124 -2.98 -4.60 3.65
CA CYS A 124 -4.43 -4.84 3.63
C CYS A 124 -5.04 -4.93 2.22
N GLY A 125 -4.28 -4.59 1.16
CA GLY A 125 -4.72 -4.73 -0.23
C GLY A 125 -5.81 -3.74 -0.64
N VAL A 126 -5.86 -2.55 -0.03
CA VAL A 126 -6.72 -1.46 -0.47
C VAL A 126 -6.10 -0.76 -1.69
N SER A 127 -6.90 -0.41 -2.69
CA SER A 127 -6.37 0.27 -3.87
C SER A 127 -5.90 1.70 -3.56
N GLN A 128 -4.81 2.15 -4.20
CA GLN A 128 -4.30 3.52 -4.01
C GLN A 128 -5.33 4.58 -4.42
N ALA A 129 -6.15 4.29 -5.42
CA ALA A 129 -7.24 5.17 -5.86
C ALA A 129 -8.29 5.38 -4.76
N VAL A 130 -8.68 4.32 -4.06
CA VAL A 130 -9.64 4.43 -2.95
C VAL A 130 -8.98 5.06 -1.73
N LEU A 131 -7.71 4.75 -1.45
CA LEU A 131 -6.95 5.40 -0.37
C LEU A 131 -6.85 6.91 -0.56
N ALA A 132 -6.63 7.37 -1.78
CA ALA A 132 -6.63 8.79 -2.12
C ALA A 132 -7.96 9.46 -1.72
N LYS A 133 -9.09 8.82 -2.06
CA LYS A 133 -10.42 9.32 -1.70
C LYS A 133 -10.63 9.38 -0.18
N VAL A 134 -10.33 8.30 0.55
CA VAL A 134 -10.61 8.25 2.00
C VAL A 134 -9.64 9.10 2.83
N ALA A 135 -8.42 9.33 2.33
CA ALA A 135 -7.43 10.18 3.00
C ALA A 135 -7.53 11.66 2.59
N GLY A 136 -8.43 12.03 1.67
CA GLY A 136 -8.52 13.40 1.16
C GLY A 136 -7.27 13.85 0.39
N MET A 137 -6.65 12.93 -0.34
CA MET A 137 -5.40 13.15 -1.09
C MET A 137 -5.61 12.88 -2.58
N THR A 138 -4.68 13.33 -3.42
CA THR A 138 -4.66 12.94 -4.83
C THR A 138 -4.01 11.56 -5.01
N PRO A 139 -4.36 10.80 -6.06
CA PRO A 139 -3.70 9.52 -6.36
C PRO A 139 -2.18 9.65 -6.52
N ALA A 140 -1.72 10.75 -7.14
CA ALA A 140 -0.29 11.05 -7.27
C ALA A 140 0.39 11.26 -5.91
N ALA A 141 -0.26 11.95 -4.96
CA ALA A 141 0.28 12.16 -3.63
C ALA A 141 0.40 10.83 -2.84
N VAL A 142 -0.57 9.94 -2.99
CA VAL A 142 -0.50 8.58 -2.39
C VAL A 142 0.64 7.78 -3.00
N SER A 143 0.76 7.75 -4.32
CA SER A 143 1.84 7.03 -5.01
C SER A 143 3.23 7.52 -4.61
N LEU A 144 3.44 8.84 -4.57
CA LEU A 144 4.69 9.44 -4.10
C LEU A 144 4.97 9.13 -2.62
N THR A 145 3.95 9.14 -1.78
CA THR A 145 4.07 8.80 -0.36
C THR A 145 4.53 7.36 -0.17
N ILE A 146 3.90 6.41 -0.86
CA ILE A 146 4.22 4.99 -0.77
C ILE A 146 5.65 4.77 -1.25
N ARG A 147 6.04 5.37 -2.39
CA ARG A 147 7.41 5.28 -2.90
C ARG A 147 8.43 5.83 -1.90
N ALA A 148 8.17 7.00 -1.32
CA ALA A 148 9.07 7.62 -0.36
C ALA A 148 9.27 6.78 0.90
N ILE A 149 8.25 6.02 1.31
CA ILE A 149 8.38 5.05 2.41
C ILE A 149 9.27 3.88 1.99
N GLU A 150 9.04 3.28 0.83
CA GLU A 150 9.87 2.17 0.34
C GLU A 150 11.34 2.59 0.16
N ASP A 151 11.58 3.79 -0.34
CA ASP A 151 12.94 4.30 -0.55
C ASP A 151 13.64 4.63 0.78
N ALA A 152 12.89 4.92 1.85
CA ALA A 152 13.43 5.23 3.18
C ALA A 152 13.62 4.00 4.07
N ARG A 153 13.00 2.86 3.73
CA ARG A 153 13.07 1.63 4.54
C ARG A 153 14.43 0.94 4.36
N GLY A 154 15.06 0.61 5.48
CA GLY A 154 16.20 -0.32 5.54
C GLY A 154 15.76 -1.75 5.87
N ASP A 155 16.71 -2.70 5.85
CA ASP A 155 16.43 -4.13 6.03
C ASP A 155 15.89 -4.51 7.43
N ASN A 156 16.00 -3.64 8.45
CA ASN A 156 15.63 -3.92 9.84
C ASN A 156 14.85 -2.76 10.50
N ASP A 157 13.81 -2.24 9.86
CA ASP A 157 12.92 -1.24 10.49
C ASP A 157 11.93 -1.90 11.46
N ASP A 158 12.12 -1.70 12.76
CA ASP A 158 11.21 -2.13 13.84
C ASP A 158 10.04 -1.16 14.07
N ASP A 159 9.69 -0.37 13.06
CA ASP A 159 8.55 0.52 13.13
C ASP A 159 7.21 -0.24 12.98
N ALA A 160 6.09 0.49 13.10
CA ALA A 160 4.75 -0.09 12.97
C ALA A 160 4.55 -0.90 11.68
N ILE A 161 5.23 -0.55 10.58
CA ILE A 161 5.14 -1.30 9.32
C ILE A 161 5.78 -2.68 9.49
N GLY A 162 7.01 -2.74 10.03
CA GLY A 162 7.72 -4.00 10.26
C GLY A 162 6.97 -4.93 11.22
N VAL A 163 6.38 -4.38 12.30
CA VAL A 163 5.53 -5.17 13.22
C VAL A 163 4.32 -5.75 12.50
N ILE A 164 3.59 -4.94 11.73
CA ILE A 164 2.38 -5.40 11.04
C ILE A 164 2.70 -6.42 9.96
N GLU A 165 3.78 -6.24 9.19
CA GLU A 165 4.20 -7.21 8.19
C GLU A 165 4.49 -8.58 8.82
N ARG A 166 5.21 -8.61 9.96
CA ARG A 166 5.46 -9.85 10.71
C ARG A 166 4.15 -10.50 11.17
N VAL A 167 3.24 -9.72 11.75
CA VAL A 167 1.93 -10.24 12.20
C VAL A 167 1.11 -10.79 11.03
N MET A 168 1.12 -10.12 9.89
CA MET A 168 0.38 -10.53 8.69
C MET A 168 1.01 -11.73 7.96
N GLN A 169 2.25 -12.08 8.32
CA GLN A 169 2.97 -13.28 7.86
C GLN A 169 2.86 -14.43 8.86
N LEU A 170 2.26 -14.25 10.05
CA LEU A 170 1.96 -15.36 10.94
C LEU A 170 0.88 -16.22 10.28
N ASP A 171 1.28 -17.38 9.78
CA ASP A 171 0.38 -18.37 9.20
C ASP A 171 -0.75 -18.71 10.19
N THR A 172 -1.98 -18.67 9.70
CA THR A 172 -3.17 -19.28 10.34
C THR A 172 -3.50 -20.57 9.61
#